data_AF-A0A4V1K278-F1
#
_entry.id   AF-A0A4V1K278-F1
#
_cell.length_a   1.000
_cell.length_b   1.000
_cell.length_c   1.000
_cell.angle_alpha   90.00
_cell.angle_beta   90.00
_cell.angle_gamma   90.00
#
_symmetry.space_group_name_H-M   'P 1'
#
loop_
_entity.id
_entity.type
_entity.pdbx_description
1 polymer ?
#
loop_
_entity_poly.entity_id
_entity_poly.type
_entity_poly.pdbx_seq_one_letter_code
_entity_poly.pdbx_strand_id
1 'polypeptide(L)'
;MKAIFEWLTDGYTLFDNVLYNYIAMALVGFIAFAVAWNIVGSLYRNDIISGRTSGSILHWIIRLVVFIVLFSVVSLLIRVIRFIITVPLWIWLTLAGLLIMGVAIFCIIRNKLSNTESIDK
;
A
#
# COMPACT_ATOMS: atom_id res chain seq x y z
N MET A 1 -21.10 5.52 14.38
CA MET A 1 -19.96 5.22 13.49
C MET A 1 -20.37 4.90 12.05
N LYS A 2 -21.51 4.23 11.80
CA LYS A 2 -22.01 3.97 10.44
C LYS A 2 -22.08 5.22 9.54
N ALA A 3 -22.66 6.32 10.03
CA ALA A 3 -22.74 7.57 9.27
C ALA A 3 -21.38 8.18 8.89
N ILE A 4 -20.37 8.05 9.77
CA ILE A 4 -19.00 8.55 9.50
C ILE A 4 -18.33 7.67 8.44
N PHE A 5 -18.53 6.35 8.53
CA PHE A 5 -18.04 5.41 7.53
C PHE A 5 -18.65 5.68 6.16
N GLU A 6 -19.98 5.86 6.09
CA GLU A 6 -20.71 6.17 4.85
C GLU A 6 -20.27 7.50 4.23
N TRP A 7 -20.17 8.56 5.04
CA TRP A 7 -19.67 9.86 4.59
C TRP A 7 -18.23 9.79 4.07
N LEU A 8 -17.36 9.02 4.73
CA LEU A 8 -15.98 8.84 4.29
C LEU A 8 -15.93 8.06 2.96
N THR A 9 -16.75 7.00 2.82
CA THR A 9 -16.79 6.18 1.61
C THR A 9 -17.38 6.89 0.41
N ASP A 10 -18.34 7.81 0.60
CA ASP A 10 -18.94 8.58 -0.50
C ASP A 10 -17.94 9.52 -1.19
N GLY A 11 -16.88 9.94 -0.47
CA GLY A 11 -15.82 10.80 -1.02
C GLY A 11 -14.76 10.07 -1.84
N TYR A 12 -14.81 8.75 -1.93
CA TYR A 12 -13.73 7.94 -2.51
C TYR A 12 -14.06 7.38 -3.90
N THR A 13 -13.27 7.78 -4.90
CA THR A 13 -13.35 7.27 -6.27
C THR A 13 -12.03 6.63 -6.69
N LEU A 14 -11.97 5.30 -6.71
CA LEU A 14 -10.84 4.50 -7.19
C LEU A 14 -10.80 4.42 -8.73
N PHE A 15 -11.98 4.36 -9.33
CA PHE A 15 -12.18 4.20 -10.77
C PHE A 15 -13.12 5.26 -11.28
N ASP A 16 -12.87 5.76 -12.50
CA ASP A 16 -13.75 6.70 -13.20
C ASP A 16 -15.10 6.05 -13.53
N ASN A 17 -15.13 4.72 -13.65
CA ASN A 17 -16.35 3.96 -13.81
C ASN A 17 -16.99 3.66 -12.44
N VAL A 18 -18.21 4.16 -12.28
CA VAL A 18 -19.01 4.07 -11.06
C VAL A 18 -19.22 2.61 -10.60
N LEU A 19 -19.49 1.68 -11.54
CA LEU A 19 -19.74 0.27 -11.19
C LEU A 19 -18.48 -0.41 -10.64
N TYR A 20 -17.33 -0.21 -11.29
CA TYR A 20 -16.05 -0.76 -10.81
C TYR A 20 -15.64 -0.16 -9.47
N ASN A 21 -15.93 1.13 -9.25
CA ASN A 21 -15.68 1.77 -7.96
C ASN A 21 -16.51 1.13 -6.84
N TYR A 22 -17.81 0.94 -7.05
CA TYR A 22 -18.68 0.30 -6.07
C TYR A 22 -18.27 -1.15 -5.77
N ILE A 23 -17.89 -1.93 -6.79
CA ILE A 23 -17.41 -3.30 -6.60
C ILE A 23 -16.12 -3.32 -5.77
N ALA A 24 -15.16 -2.45 -6.10
CA ALA A 24 -13.91 -2.35 -5.36
C ALA A 24 -14.13 -1.92 -3.90
N MET A 25 -14.98 -0.91 -3.67
CA MET A 25 -15.33 -0.46 -2.32
C MET A 25 -16.06 -1.53 -1.52
N ALA A 26 -16.98 -2.28 -2.15
CA ALA A 26 -17.66 -3.41 -1.51
C ALA A 26 -16.68 -4.51 -1.11
N LEU A 27 -15.73 -4.85 -1.99
CA LEU A 27 -14.71 -5.86 -1.73
C LEU A 27 -13.80 -5.45 -0.56
N VAL A 28 -13.29 -4.21 -0.58
CA VAL A 28 -12.47 -3.66 0.51
C VAL A 28 -13.26 -3.62 1.82
N GLY A 29 -14.53 -3.21 1.77
CA GLY A 29 -15.44 -3.18 2.91
C GLY A 29 -15.70 -4.57 3.50
N PHE A 30 -15.82 -5.59 2.66
CA PHE A 30 -15.99 -6.98 3.09
C PHE A 30 -14.75 -7.52 3.78
N ILE A 31 -13.56 -7.30 3.21
CA ILE A 31 -12.29 -7.71 3.82
C ILE A 31 -12.09 -7.00 5.16
N ALA A 32 -12.33 -5.68 5.20
CA ALA A 32 -12.23 -4.91 6.44
C ALA A 32 -13.18 -5.41 7.53
N PHE A 33 -14.39 -5.81 7.16
CA PHE A 33 -15.35 -6.43 8.08
C PHE A 33 -14.84 -7.76 8.64
N ALA A 34 -14.33 -8.65 7.79
CA ALA A 34 -13.81 -9.95 8.20
C ALA A 34 -12.60 -9.81 9.14
N VAL A 35 -11.68 -8.90 8.83
CA VAL A 35 -10.51 -8.60 9.67
C VAL A 35 -10.97 -8.04 11.03
N ALA A 36 -11.88 -7.07 11.03
CA ALA A 36 -12.40 -6.50 12.27
C ALA A 36 -13.11 -7.54 13.15
N TRP A 37 -13.82 -8.49 12.55
CA TRP A 37 -14.46 -9.58 13.28
C TRP A 37 -13.43 -10.51 13.93
N ASN A 38 -12.37 -10.88 13.20
CA ASN A 38 -11.30 -11.72 13.73
C ASN A 38 -10.52 -11.05 14.88
N ILE A 39 -10.20 -9.76 14.75
CA ILE A 39 -9.46 -9.03 15.78
C ILE A 39 -10.32 -8.89 17.04
N VAL A 40 -11.57 -8.42 16.91
CA VAL A 40 -12.47 -8.28 18.07
C VAL A 40 -12.77 -9.64 18.71
N GLY A 41 -12.97 -10.69 17.91
CA GLY A 41 -13.16 -12.05 18.42
C GLY A 41 -11.93 -12.56 19.19
N SER A 42 -10.72 -12.20 18.76
CA SER A 42 -9.49 -12.50 19.50
C SER A 42 -9.44 -11.76 20.83
N LEU A 43 -9.82 -10.49 20.87
CA LEU A 43 -9.82 -9.69 22.11
C LEU A 43 -10.82 -10.23 23.14
N TYR A 44 -11.96 -10.78 22.70
CA TYR A 44 -12.88 -11.51 23.57
C TYR A 44 -12.27 -12.80 24.12
N ARG A 45 -11.59 -13.59 23.28
CA ARG A 45 -10.97 -14.86 23.70
C ARG A 45 -9.83 -14.70 24.69
N ASN A 46 -9.18 -13.53 24.70
CA ASN A 46 -8.08 -13.21 25.61
C ASN A 46 -8.55 -12.49 26.89
N ASP A 47 -9.87 -12.43 27.15
CA ASP A 47 -10.48 -11.71 28.28
C ASP A 47 -10.08 -10.22 28.39
N ILE A 48 -9.59 -9.63 27.30
CA ILE A 48 -9.23 -8.20 27.24
C ILE A 48 -10.49 -7.34 27.26
N ILE A 49 -11.61 -7.85 26.72
CA ILE A 49 -12.89 -7.14 26.64
C ILE A 49 -14.01 -8.10 27.06
N SER A 50 -14.81 -7.68 28.04
CA SER A 50 -15.98 -8.43 28.51
C SER A 50 -17.32 -7.77 28.14
N GLY A 51 -17.31 -6.47 27.82
CA GLY A 51 -18.53 -5.69 27.58
C GLY A 51 -19.03 -5.73 26.12
N ARG A 52 -20.33 -6.01 25.93
CA ARG A 52 -21.02 -6.02 24.61
C ARG A 52 -20.89 -4.67 23.88
N THR A 53 -20.98 -3.57 24.62
CA THR A 53 -20.84 -2.21 24.07
C THR A 53 -19.41 -1.93 23.60
N SER A 54 -18.41 -2.31 24.42
CA SER A 54 -16.99 -2.16 24.10
C SER A 54 -16.59 -2.96 22.86
N GLY A 55 -17.08 -4.20 22.73
CA GLY A 55 -16.85 -5.02 21.53
C GLY A 55 -17.43 -4.40 20.26
N SER A 56 -18.64 -3.82 20.33
CA SER A 56 -19.26 -3.16 19.18
C SER A 56 -18.49 -1.92 18.75
N ILE A 57 -18.12 -1.04 19.68
CA ILE A 57 -17.34 0.17 19.39
C ILE A 57 -16.01 -0.19 18.76
N LEU A 58 -15.29 -1.16 19.33
CA LEU A 58 -14.01 -1.59 18.80
C LEU A 58 -14.15 -2.25 17.42
N HIS A 59 -15.21 -3.02 17.17
CA HIS A 59 -15.47 -3.57 15.85
C HIS A 59 -15.62 -2.47 14.79
N TRP A 60 -16.39 -1.41 15.09
CA TRP A 60 -16.56 -0.29 14.17
C TRP A 60 -15.25 0.48 13.94
N ILE A 61 -14.46 0.74 15.00
CA ILE A 61 -13.17 1.45 14.88
C ILE A 61 -12.20 0.63 14.04
N ILE A 62 -12.01 -0.64 14.36
CA ILE A 62 -11.08 -1.52 13.65
C ILE A 62 -11.51 -1.66 12.19
N ARG A 63 -12.81 -1.84 11.91
CA ARG A 63 -13.33 -1.89 10.55
C ARG A 63 -13.01 -0.62 9.76
N LEU A 64 -13.16 0.56 10.38
CA LEU A 64 -12.86 1.84 9.75
C LEU A 64 -11.37 1.99 9.47
N VAL A 65 -10.50 1.67 10.43
CA VAL A 65 -9.04 1.74 10.28
C VAL A 65 -8.56 0.80 9.19
N VAL A 66 -9.00 -0.47 9.22
CA VAL A 66 -8.62 -1.47 8.21
C VAL A 66 -9.12 -1.06 6.83
N PHE A 67 -10.34 -0.51 6.73
CA PHE A 67 -10.86 0.03 5.48
C PHE A 67 -9.97 1.15 4.93
N ILE A 68 -9.62 2.16 5.73
CA ILE A 68 -8.75 3.26 5.31
C ILE A 68 -7.39 2.75 4.84
N VAL A 69 -6.78 1.80 5.57
CA VAL A 69 -5.48 1.24 5.21
C VAL A 69 -5.56 0.48 3.89
N LEU A 70 -6.51 -0.44 3.75
CA LEU A 70 -6.69 -1.21 2.52
C LEU A 70 -7.00 -0.29 1.33
N PHE A 71 -7.91 0.66 1.52
CA PHE A 71 -8.28 1.63 0.51
C PHE A 71 -7.08 2.47 0.06
N SER A 72 -6.25 2.91 1.01
CA SER A 72 -5.03 3.68 0.73
C SER A 72 -4.02 2.85 -0.06
N VAL A 73 -3.84 1.58 0.29
CA VAL A 73 -2.95 0.66 -0.44
C VAL A 73 -3.44 0.45 -1.87
N VAL A 74 -4.73 0.16 -2.06
CA VAL A 74 -5.31 -0.02 -3.40
C VAL A 74 -5.19 1.27 -4.22
N SER A 75 -5.49 2.42 -3.63
CA SER A 75 -5.35 3.73 -4.29
C SER A 75 -3.91 4.01 -4.69
N LEU A 76 -2.95 3.70 -3.81
CA LEU A 76 -1.53 3.84 -4.09
C LEU A 76 -1.11 2.93 -5.25
N LEU A 77 -1.53 1.67 -5.24
CA LEU A 77 -1.25 0.72 -6.32
C LEU A 77 -1.79 1.23 -7.66
N ILE A 78 -3.04 1.69 -7.71
CA ILE A 78 -3.62 2.27 -8.93
C ILE A 78 -2.82 3.49 -9.39
N ARG A 79 -2.41 4.36 -8.46
CA ARG A 79 -1.61 5.54 -8.78
C ARG A 79 -0.23 5.17 -9.34
N VAL A 80 0.43 4.16 -8.78
CA VAL A 80 1.72 3.66 -9.26
C VAL A 80 1.57 2.99 -10.63
N ILE A 81 0.56 2.16 -10.83
CA ILE A 81 0.29 1.53 -12.13
C ILE A 81 0.01 2.60 -13.19
N ARG A 82 -0.87 3.58 -12.88
CA ARG A 82 -1.13 4.73 -13.76
C ARG A 82 0.16 5.49 -14.08
N PHE A 83 0.99 5.74 -13.07
CA PHE A 83 2.27 6.40 -13.27
C PHE A 83 3.19 5.61 -14.24
N ILE A 84 3.28 4.29 -14.08
CA ILE A 84 4.11 3.44 -14.95
C ILE A 84 3.61 3.46 -16.40
N ILE A 85 2.31 3.34 -16.63
CA ILE A 85 1.74 3.32 -17.99
C ILE A 85 1.74 4.71 -18.65
N THR A 86 1.64 5.79 -17.86
CA THR A 86 1.71 7.16 -18.38
C THR A 86 3.12 7.54 -18.78
N VAL A 87 4.14 7.00 -18.10
CA VAL A 87 5.54 7.24 -18.47
C VAL A 87 5.90 6.42 -19.72
N PRO A 88 6.23 7.07 -20.86
CA PRO A 88 6.59 6.36 -22.08
C PRO A 88 7.84 5.48 -21.89
N LEU A 89 7.88 4.35 -22.61
CA LEU A 89 8.95 3.35 -22.54
C LEU A 89 10.36 3.94 -22.74
N TRP A 90 10.50 4.98 -23.57
CA TRP A 90 11.77 5.66 -23.81
C TRP A 90 12.37 6.26 -22.52
N ILE A 91 11.55 6.80 -21.61
CA ILE A 91 12.02 7.35 -20.34
C ILE A 91 12.59 6.22 -19.46
N TRP A 92 11.92 5.07 -19.39
CA TRP A 92 12.42 3.90 -18.68
C TRP A 92 13.75 3.40 -19.24
N LEU A 93 13.90 3.37 -20.56
CA LEU A 93 15.16 3.03 -21.24
C LEU A 93 16.29 4.00 -20.89
N THR A 94 16.03 5.32 -20.89
CA THR A 94 17.04 6.31 -20.51
C THR A 94 17.47 6.19 -19.05
N LEU A 95 16.52 5.94 -18.14
CA LEU A 95 16.80 5.78 -16.71
C LEU A 95 17.63 4.52 -16.45
N ALA A 96 17.28 3.40 -17.10
CA ALA A 96 18.04 2.15 -17.02
C ALA A 96 19.46 2.32 -17.61
N GLY A 97 19.58 2.99 -18.75
CA GLY A 97 20.88 3.29 -19.36
C GLY A 97 21.78 4.14 -18.47
N LEU A 98 21.23 5.18 -17.84
CA LEU A 98 21.97 6.02 -16.88
C LEU A 98 22.46 5.21 -15.67
N LEU A 99 21.63 4.33 -15.13
CA LEU A 99 21.98 3.45 -14.02
C LEU A 99 23.13 2.50 -14.39
N ILE A 100 23.04 1.84 -15.55
CA ILE A 100 24.08 0.93 -16.05
C ILE A 100 25.40 1.69 -16.25
N MET A 101 25.35 2.87 -16.85
CA MET A 101 26.54 3.68 -17.08
C MET A 101 27.18 4.17 -15.78
N GLY A 102 26.36 4.60 -14.79
CA GLY A 102 26.83 4.96 -13.47
C GLY A 102 27.52 3.80 -12.74
N VAL A 103 26.92 2.61 -12.80
CA VAL A 103 27.52 1.39 -12.22
C VAL A 103 28.81 1.01 -12.94
N ALA A 104 28.86 1.09 -14.28
CA ALA A 104 30.07 0.81 -15.04
C ALA A 104 31.22 1.75 -14.66
N ILE A 105 30.95 3.06 -14.55
CA ILE A 105 31.95 4.06 -14.11
C ILE A 105 32.42 3.74 -12.69
N PHE A 106 31.50 3.44 -11.76
CA PHE A 106 31.83 3.07 -10.39
C PHE A 106 32.74 1.83 -10.32
N CYS A 107 32.41 0.79 -11.10
CA CYS A 107 33.23 -0.42 -11.21
C CYS A 107 34.62 -0.14 -11.78
N ILE A 108 34.74 0.71 -12.80
CA ILE A 108 36.04 1.10 -13.40
C ILE A 108 36.90 1.84 -12.36
N ILE A 109 36.33 2.80 -11.63
CA ILE A 109 37.04 3.54 -10.58
C ILE A 109 37.52 2.58 -9.49
N ARG A 110 36.66 1.68 -9.02
CA ARG A 110 37.00 0.67 -8.01
C ARG A 110 38.12 -0.26 -8.49
N ASN A 111 38.06 -0.71 -9.75
CA ASN A 111 39.10 -1.58 -10.32
C ASN A 111 40.45 -0.87 -10.45
N LYS A 112 40.45 0.41 -10.84
CA LYS A 112 41.69 1.22 -10.85
C LYS A 112 42.26 1.38 -9.43
N LEU A 113 41.41 1.69 -8.45
CA LEU A 113 41.84 1.84 -7.05
C LEU A 113 42.46 0.54 -6.50
N SER A 114 41.81 -0.61 -6.74
CA SER A 114 42.29 -1.92 -6.29
C SER A 114 43.61 -2.34 -6.95
N ASN A 115 43.84 -2.01 -8.22
CA ASN A 115 45.12 -2.29 -8.89
C ASN A 115 46.26 -1.42 -8.38
N THR A 116 45.98 -0.19 -7.94
CA THR A 116 47.00 0.68 -7.35
C THR A 116 47.46 0.15 -5.99
N GLU A 117 46.54 -0.33 -5.13
CA GLU A 117 46.90 -0.95 -3.85
C GLU A 117 47.72 -2.25 -3.99
N SER A 118 47.61 -2.97 -5.13
CA SER A 118 48.40 -4.19 -5.36
C SER A 118 49.81 -3.91 -5.86
N ILE A 119 50.08 -2.73 -6.43
CA ILE A 119 51.41 -2.35 -6.93
C ILE A 119 52.28 -1.74 -5.81
N ASP A 120 51.65 -1.20 -4.76
CA ASP A 120 52.34 -0.57 -3.62
C ASP A 120 52.78 -1.60 -2.53
N LYS A 121 52.39 -2.87 -2.65
CA LYS A 121 52.78 -3.98 -1.75
C LYS A 121 53.90 -4.83 -2.33
#